data_AF-A0A7I7QI10-F1
#
_entry.id   AF-A0A7I7QI10-F1
#
_cell.length_a   1.000
_cell.length_b   1.000
_cell.length_c   1.000
_cell.angle_alpha   90.00
_cell.angle_beta   90.00
_cell.angle_gamma   90.00
#
_symmetry.space_group_name_H-M   'P 1'
#
loop_
_entity.id
_entity.type
_entity.pdbx_description
1 polymer ?
#
loop_
_entity_poly.entity_id
_entity_poly.type
_entity_poly.pdbx_seq_one_letter_code
_entity_poly.pdbx_strand_id
1 'polypeptide(L)'
;MPEPEPQDGIGPFWAPTVAADRFIESSAGARWYLLVSSWLELSARPSLIGERGPDNKPYAALSDSLYSTAAPLDRRLLLRMLADLPPGAGVDATRAASALAWRRPRWAARLQPGPVGALLTEAHTLGVVGRGALASPIRLLLDGAPEDAVVAAMSKVLPKPIDHFLLQADLTVVVPGPLERELAERLSAVATVESAGAAMVYRISEATIRRALDTGCTATELHALFERHSKTPVPQGLTYLIDDVARRHGQLRVGMASSFVRCEDPALLAQAVAAPAMAAVEMRSLAPTVAVSAAPIADVLAGLRAAGFAPAAEDWSGAIVDIRSRGARVPVPRRRGYRPLPTPSPQTLGAIVAVLRKMVARIRRGRLDPARRWHSCSRPPSSRRRW
;
A
#
# COMPACT_ATOMS: atom_id res chain seq x y z
N MET A 1 -10.25 12.40 6.51
CA MET A 1 -9.11 13.13 7.08
C MET A 1 -8.48 12.22 8.10
N PRO A 2 -7.13 12.11 8.19
CA PRO A 2 -6.50 11.39 9.27
C PRO A 2 -6.90 12.03 10.60
N GLU A 3 -7.24 11.22 11.58
CA GLU A 3 -7.55 11.70 12.93
C GLU A 3 -6.52 11.19 13.93
N PRO A 4 -5.68 12.08 14.51
CA PRO A 4 -5.62 13.53 14.25
C PRO A 4 -4.86 13.89 12.98
N GLU A 5 -4.95 15.16 12.58
CA GLU A 5 -4.29 15.69 11.39
C GLU A 5 -2.75 15.73 11.57
N PRO A 6 -1.95 15.31 10.55
CA PRO A 6 -0.49 15.36 10.64
C PRO A 6 0.03 16.79 10.83
N GLN A 7 1.08 16.96 11.64
CA GLN A 7 1.65 18.28 11.98
C GLN A 7 2.31 18.99 10.77
N ASP A 8 2.73 18.24 9.75
CA ASP A 8 3.42 18.77 8.56
C ASP A 8 2.57 18.67 7.28
N GLY A 9 2.32 19.82 6.65
CA GLY A 9 1.95 19.91 5.23
C GLY A 9 0.55 20.43 4.92
N ILE A 10 0.37 20.93 3.70
CA ILE A 10 -0.95 21.11 3.08
C ILE A 10 -1.22 19.78 2.36
N GLY A 11 -2.33 19.11 2.69
CA GLY A 11 -2.66 17.76 2.21
C GLY A 11 -2.59 17.57 0.68
N PRO A 12 -2.65 16.32 0.18
CA PRO A 12 -3.35 15.19 0.81
C PRO A 12 -2.48 14.30 1.72
N PHE A 13 -3.10 13.82 2.80
CA PHE A 13 -2.49 12.91 3.77
C PHE A 13 -2.95 11.46 3.58
N TRP A 14 -2.08 10.52 3.96
CA TRP A 14 -2.35 9.08 3.94
C TRP A 14 -2.08 8.48 5.31
N ALA A 15 -3.01 7.69 5.84
CA ALA A 15 -2.79 6.91 7.05
C ALA A 15 -3.43 5.52 6.91
N PRO A 16 -2.95 4.51 7.67
CA PRO A 16 -3.54 3.18 7.65
C PRO A 16 -5.02 3.20 8.02
N THR A 17 -5.76 2.28 7.42
CA THR A 17 -7.13 1.95 7.85
C THR A 17 -7.08 0.69 8.73
N VAL A 18 -8.18 0.37 9.42
CA VAL A 18 -8.32 -0.89 10.17
C VAL A 18 -8.14 -2.15 9.30
N ALA A 19 -8.29 -2.03 7.97
CA ALA A 19 -8.05 -3.16 7.06
C ALA A 19 -6.57 -3.53 6.97
N ALA A 20 -5.65 -2.64 7.37
CA ALA A 20 -4.23 -2.94 7.41
C ALA A 20 -3.90 -4.04 8.42
N ASP A 21 -4.58 -4.05 9.57
CA ASP A 21 -4.37 -5.05 10.63
C ASP A 21 -4.77 -6.44 10.12
N ARG A 22 -5.97 -6.56 9.53
CA ARG A 22 -6.43 -7.80 8.89
C ARG A 22 -5.50 -8.24 7.75
N PHE A 23 -4.96 -7.30 6.95
CA PHE A 23 -4.02 -7.64 5.89
C PHE A 23 -2.74 -8.26 6.46
N ILE A 24 -2.20 -7.69 7.54
CA ILE A 24 -0.98 -8.19 8.19
C ILE A 24 -1.22 -9.61 8.75
N GLU A 25 -2.37 -9.85 9.37
CA GLU A 25 -2.76 -11.15 9.94
C GLU A 25 -3.06 -12.23 8.89
N SER A 26 -3.34 -11.83 7.64
CA SER A 26 -3.71 -12.75 6.57
C SER A 26 -2.54 -13.62 6.11
N SER A 27 -2.85 -14.84 5.64
CA SER A 27 -1.87 -15.74 5.03
C SER A 27 -1.23 -15.10 3.79
N ALA A 28 -0.02 -15.55 3.41
CA ALA A 28 0.66 -15.02 2.22
C ALA A 28 -0.16 -15.15 0.94
N GLY A 29 -0.88 -16.27 0.76
CA GLY A 29 -1.78 -16.47 -0.39
C GLY A 29 -2.96 -15.49 -0.40
N ALA A 30 -3.56 -15.20 0.76
CA ALA A 30 -4.66 -14.23 0.88
C ALA A 30 -4.18 -12.79 0.65
N ARG A 31 -3.02 -12.41 1.21
CA ARG A 31 -2.39 -11.11 0.94
C ARG A 31 -2.11 -10.92 -0.55
N TRP A 32 -1.52 -11.94 -1.18
CA TRP A 32 -1.25 -11.94 -2.61
C TRP A 32 -2.54 -11.77 -3.43
N TYR A 33 -3.59 -12.54 -3.11
CA TYR A 33 -4.87 -12.45 -3.81
C TYR A 33 -5.46 -11.03 -3.71
N LEU A 34 -5.43 -10.41 -2.52
CA LEU A 34 -5.90 -9.04 -2.34
C LEU A 34 -5.11 -8.04 -3.19
N LEU A 35 -3.78 -8.17 -3.24
CA LEU A 35 -2.93 -7.29 -4.05
C LEU A 35 -3.21 -7.44 -5.55
N VAL A 36 -3.30 -8.69 -6.04
CA VAL A 36 -3.54 -8.97 -7.46
C VAL A 36 -4.95 -8.56 -7.89
N SER A 37 -5.97 -8.89 -7.11
CA SER A 37 -7.35 -8.49 -7.42
C SER A 37 -7.50 -6.97 -7.40
N SER A 38 -6.88 -6.29 -6.43
CA SER A 38 -6.84 -4.83 -6.38
C SER A 38 -6.13 -4.22 -7.59
N TRP A 39 -5.00 -4.80 -8.02
CA TRP A 39 -4.27 -4.35 -9.20
C TRP A 39 -5.04 -4.55 -10.50
N LEU A 40 -5.77 -5.67 -10.64
CA LEU A 40 -6.61 -5.93 -11.81
C LEU A 40 -7.72 -4.89 -11.98
N GLU A 41 -8.27 -4.37 -10.89
CA GLU A 41 -9.29 -3.31 -10.91
C GLU A 41 -8.72 -1.89 -10.83
N LEU A 42 -7.42 -1.75 -10.57
CA LEU A 42 -6.79 -0.47 -10.35
C LEU A 42 -6.92 0.40 -11.60
N SER A 43 -7.64 1.51 -11.53
CA SER A 43 -7.77 2.40 -12.68
C SER A 43 -6.54 3.29 -12.89
N ALA A 44 -5.58 3.29 -11.97
CA ALA A 44 -4.30 3.98 -12.14
C ALA A 44 -3.30 3.14 -12.96
N ARG A 45 -2.28 3.81 -13.52
CA ARG A 45 -1.14 3.23 -14.25
C ARG A 45 0.17 3.44 -13.48
N PRO A 46 0.48 2.62 -12.45
CA PRO A 46 1.66 2.80 -11.61
C PRO A 46 2.98 2.90 -12.38
N SER A 47 3.10 2.21 -13.51
CA SER A 47 4.31 2.24 -14.33
C SER A 47 4.73 3.63 -14.82
N LEU A 48 3.80 4.59 -14.88
CA LEU A 48 4.10 5.95 -15.33
C LEU A 48 4.70 6.81 -14.22
N ILE A 49 4.67 6.37 -12.96
CA ILE A 49 5.16 7.16 -11.83
C ILE A 49 6.63 7.53 -12.06
N GLY A 50 6.94 8.82 -11.97
CA GLY A 50 8.27 9.36 -12.24
C GLY A 50 8.58 9.62 -13.72
N GLU A 51 7.81 9.08 -14.66
CA GLU A 51 7.92 9.47 -16.08
C GLU A 51 7.38 10.89 -16.30
N ARG A 52 7.77 11.53 -17.41
CA ARG A 52 7.31 12.88 -17.76
C ARG A 52 6.11 12.83 -18.69
N GLY A 53 5.08 13.58 -18.33
CA GLY A 53 3.89 13.78 -19.16
C GLY A 53 4.13 14.72 -20.35
N PRO A 54 3.10 14.93 -21.19
CA PRO A 54 3.17 15.84 -22.34
C PRO A 54 3.48 17.29 -21.98
N ASP A 55 3.17 17.70 -20.75
CA ASP A 55 3.49 19.00 -20.17
C ASP A 55 4.88 19.06 -19.52
N ASN A 56 5.70 18.02 -19.74
CA ASN A 56 7.04 17.83 -19.19
C ASN A 56 7.09 17.73 -17.65
N LYS A 57 5.95 17.56 -16.97
CA LYS A 57 5.88 17.35 -15.52
C LYS A 57 5.95 15.86 -15.19
N PRO A 58 6.60 15.47 -14.08
CA PRO A 58 6.60 14.08 -13.66
C PRO A 58 5.20 13.64 -13.22
N TYR A 59 4.81 12.41 -13.55
CA TYR A 59 3.63 11.80 -12.95
C TYR A 59 3.91 11.51 -11.47
N ALA A 60 3.31 12.30 -10.58
CA ALA A 60 3.39 12.06 -9.15
C ALA A 60 2.61 10.80 -8.77
N ALA A 61 3.12 10.06 -7.78
CA ALA A 61 2.37 8.96 -7.18
C ALA A 61 1.00 9.47 -6.68
N LEU A 62 -0.04 8.67 -6.89
CA LEU A 62 -1.41 8.93 -6.42
C LEU A 62 -2.10 10.17 -7.05
N SER A 63 -1.52 10.73 -8.11
CA SER A 63 -2.14 11.82 -8.88
C SER A 63 -3.19 11.32 -9.88
N ASP A 64 -4.17 12.18 -10.19
CA ASP A 64 -5.24 11.86 -11.15
C ASP A 64 -4.73 11.64 -12.59
N SER A 65 -3.55 12.16 -12.93
CA SER A 65 -2.93 11.98 -14.25
C SER A 65 -2.53 10.53 -14.53
N LEU A 66 -2.42 9.69 -13.49
CA LEU A 66 -2.23 8.25 -13.62
C LEU A 66 -3.52 7.50 -14.01
N TYR A 67 -4.70 8.11 -13.81
CA TYR A 67 -5.98 7.46 -14.01
C TYR A 67 -6.25 7.16 -15.49
N SER A 68 -6.74 5.95 -15.76
CA SER A 68 -7.17 5.47 -17.06
C SER A 68 -8.23 4.40 -16.88
N THR A 69 -9.43 4.64 -17.44
CA THR A 69 -10.51 3.65 -17.48
C THR A 69 -10.15 2.42 -18.31
N ALA A 70 -9.12 2.51 -19.16
CA ALA A 70 -8.62 1.39 -19.95
C ALA A 70 -7.65 0.48 -19.18
N ALA A 71 -7.03 0.95 -18.09
CA ALA A 71 -5.99 0.18 -17.39
C ALA A 71 -6.47 -1.20 -16.90
N PRO A 72 -7.66 -1.34 -16.27
CA PRO A 72 -8.21 -2.65 -15.89
C PRO A 72 -8.49 -3.57 -17.08
N LEU A 73 -8.83 -2.99 -18.25
CA LEU A 73 -9.10 -3.74 -19.47
C LEU A 73 -7.81 -4.24 -20.12
N ASP A 74 -6.79 -3.40 -20.19
CA ASP A 74 -5.51 -3.72 -20.81
C ASP A 74 -4.78 -4.82 -20.00
N ARG A 75 -4.84 -4.77 -18.67
CA ARG A 75 -4.36 -5.86 -17.79
C ARG A 75 -5.04 -7.19 -18.09
N ARG A 76 -6.38 -7.22 -18.07
CA ARG A 76 -7.14 -8.43 -18.39
C ARG A 76 -6.88 -8.95 -19.80
N LEU A 77 -6.71 -8.04 -20.76
CA LEU A 77 -6.42 -8.41 -22.14
C LEU A 77 -5.05 -9.09 -22.25
N LEU A 78 -4.02 -8.52 -21.61
CA LEU A 78 -2.70 -9.12 -21.52
C LEU A 78 -2.76 -10.51 -20.87
N LEU A 79 -3.36 -10.62 -19.68
CA LEU A 79 -3.40 -11.89 -18.95
C LEU A 79 -4.21 -12.97 -19.67
N ARG A 80 -5.31 -12.62 -20.34
CA ARG A 80 -6.07 -13.57 -21.18
C ARG A 80 -5.26 -14.04 -22.38
N MET A 81 -4.50 -13.14 -23.01
CA MET A 81 -3.60 -13.52 -24.10
C MET A 81 -2.52 -14.51 -23.62
N LEU A 82 -1.93 -14.26 -22.45
CA LEU A 82 -0.97 -15.19 -21.84
C LEU A 82 -1.61 -16.51 -21.40
N ALA A 83 -2.87 -16.49 -20.97
CA ALA A 83 -3.61 -17.70 -20.61
C ALA A 83 -3.88 -18.61 -21.81
N ASP A 84 -3.94 -18.08 -23.03
CA ASP A 84 -4.10 -18.91 -24.23
C ASP A 84 -2.82 -19.69 -24.60
N LEU A 85 -1.67 -19.33 -24.00
CA LEU A 85 -0.42 -20.07 -24.19
C LEU A 85 -0.43 -21.36 -23.35
N PRO A 86 0.29 -22.42 -23.77
CA PRO A 86 0.48 -23.61 -22.95
C PRO A 86 1.05 -23.28 -21.55
N PRO A 87 0.75 -24.07 -20.51
CA PRO A 87 1.35 -23.88 -19.19
C PRO A 87 2.88 -23.81 -19.25
N GLY A 88 3.48 -22.84 -18.56
CA GLY A 88 4.92 -22.61 -18.56
C GLY A 88 5.47 -21.85 -19.78
N ALA A 89 4.67 -21.63 -20.83
CA ALA A 89 5.07 -20.80 -21.97
C ALA A 89 4.88 -19.31 -21.66
N GLY A 90 5.81 -18.50 -22.16
CA GLY A 90 5.81 -17.05 -21.99
C GLY A 90 6.24 -16.30 -23.24
N VAL A 91 6.03 -15.00 -23.25
CA VAL A 91 6.42 -14.10 -24.36
C VAL A 91 7.06 -12.82 -23.84
N ASP A 92 7.92 -12.23 -24.66
CA ASP A 92 8.44 -10.88 -24.41
C ASP A 92 7.39 -9.78 -24.76
N ALA A 93 7.72 -8.54 -24.40
CA ALA A 93 6.86 -7.39 -24.62
C ALA A 93 6.55 -7.14 -26.10
N THR A 94 7.50 -7.37 -27.01
CA THR A 94 7.36 -7.12 -28.45
C THR A 94 6.38 -8.09 -29.10
N ARG A 95 6.50 -9.38 -28.76
CA ARG A 95 5.60 -10.45 -29.24
C ARG A 95 4.22 -10.30 -28.61
N ALA A 96 4.15 -10.00 -27.31
CA ALA A 96 2.89 -9.70 -26.64
C ALA A 96 2.17 -8.52 -27.29
N ALA A 97 2.87 -7.41 -27.53
CA ALA A 97 2.32 -6.23 -28.20
C ALA A 97 1.80 -6.55 -29.60
N SER A 98 2.57 -7.28 -30.40
CA SER A 98 2.15 -7.73 -31.74
C SER A 98 0.87 -8.56 -31.70
N ALA A 99 0.80 -9.55 -30.80
CA ALA A 99 -0.39 -10.38 -30.62
C ALA A 99 -1.61 -9.59 -30.14
N LEU A 100 -1.40 -8.63 -29.22
CA LEU A 100 -2.46 -7.78 -28.69
C LEU A 100 -2.99 -6.79 -29.73
N ALA A 101 -2.11 -6.17 -30.53
CA ALA A 101 -2.48 -5.31 -31.64
C ALA A 101 -3.27 -6.08 -32.71
N TRP A 102 -2.88 -7.32 -33.01
CA TRP A 102 -3.64 -8.20 -33.90
C TRP A 102 -5.05 -8.51 -33.37
N ARG A 103 -5.17 -8.85 -32.07
CA ARG A 103 -6.47 -9.15 -31.44
C ARG A 103 -7.37 -7.93 -31.30
N ARG A 104 -6.77 -6.73 -31.17
CA ARG A 104 -7.48 -5.46 -30.98
C ARG A 104 -6.88 -4.36 -31.86
N PRO A 105 -7.09 -4.40 -33.19
CA PRO A 105 -6.45 -3.44 -34.12
C PRO A 105 -6.80 -1.98 -33.82
N ARG A 106 -8.03 -1.72 -33.38
CA ARG A 106 -8.46 -0.37 -32.97
C ARG A 106 -7.71 0.19 -31.76
N TRP A 107 -7.07 -0.66 -30.97
CA TRP A 107 -6.31 -0.29 -29.78
C TRP A 107 -4.79 -0.37 -30.00
N ALA A 108 -4.35 -0.67 -31.23
CA ALA A 108 -2.94 -0.90 -31.53
C ALA A 108 -2.03 0.24 -31.04
N ALA A 109 -2.43 1.50 -31.20
CA ALA A 109 -1.64 2.66 -30.78
C ALA A 109 -1.29 2.67 -29.28
N ARG A 110 -2.13 2.11 -28.40
CA ARG A 110 -1.84 2.02 -26.95
C ARG A 110 -1.26 0.67 -26.51
N LEU A 111 -1.32 -0.35 -27.38
CA LEU A 111 -0.82 -1.71 -27.13
C LEU A 111 0.59 -1.91 -27.70
N GLN A 112 1.40 -0.85 -27.71
CA GLN A 112 2.77 -0.87 -28.21
C GLN A 112 3.72 -1.58 -27.24
N PRO A 113 4.92 -1.99 -27.68
CA PRO A 113 5.87 -2.73 -26.84
C PRO A 113 6.19 -2.08 -25.49
N GLY A 114 6.34 -0.75 -25.44
CA GLY A 114 6.60 -0.01 -24.19
C GLY A 114 5.49 -0.19 -23.15
N PRO A 115 4.25 0.25 -23.42
CA PRO A 115 3.12 0.06 -22.50
C PRO A 115 2.86 -1.41 -22.12
N VAL A 116 3.01 -2.35 -23.06
CA VAL A 116 2.84 -3.78 -22.77
C VAL A 116 3.96 -4.31 -21.89
N GLY A 117 5.20 -3.87 -22.11
CA GLY A 117 6.34 -4.17 -21.25
C GLY A 117 6.14 -3.66 -19.83
N ALA A 118 5.64 -2.43 -19.67
CA ALA A 118 5.27 -1.87 -18.37
C ALA A 118 4.22 -2.73 -17.64
N LEU A 119 3.18 -3.19 -18.34
CA LEU A 119 2.19 -4.11 -17.76
C LEU A 119 2.78 -5.47 -17.36
N LEU A 120 3.72 -6.00 -18.15
CA LEU A 120 4.45 -7.23 -17.81
C LEU A 120 5.33 -7.03 -16.58
N THR A 121 5.98 -5.87 -16.43
CA THR A 121 6.75 -5.52 -15.24
C THR A 121 5.85 -5.43 -14.01
N GLU A 122 4.73 -4.72 -14.08
CA GLU A 122 3.74 -4.66 -12.98
C GLU A 122 3.25 -6.07 -12.59
N ALA A 123 2.90 -6.89 -13.58
CA ALA A 123 2.48 -8.27 -13.36
C ALA A 123 3.60 -9.11 -12.73
N HIS A 124 4.85 -8.88 -13.12
CA HIS A 124 6.00 -9.59 -12.56
C HIS A 124 6.24 -9.21 -11.09
N THR A 125 6.18 -7.92 -10.76
CA THR A 125 6.31 -7.42 -9.38
C THR A 125 5.30 -8.04 -8.44
N LEU A 126 4.08 -8.32 -8.93
CA LEU A 126 3.01 -8.95 -8.15
C LEU A 126 3.02 -10.48 -8.19
N GLY A 127 4.01 -11.10 -8.85
CA GLY A 127 4.08 -12.56 -9.00
C GLY A 127 2.96 -13.16 -9.88
N VAL A 128 2.29 -12.33 -10.69
CA VAL A 128 1.28 -12.76 -11.68
C VAL A 128 1.95 -13.48 -12.85
N VAL A 129 3.16 -13.03 -13.22
CA VAL A 129 4.00 -13.65 -14.25
C VAL A 129 5.41 -13.90 -13.74
N GLY A 130 6.01 -15.02 -14.16
CA GLY A 130 7.41 -15.37 -13.90
C GLY A 130 8.10 -15.73 -15.21
N ARG A 131 9.21 -15.06 -15.53
CA ARG A 131 9.95 -15.26 -16.81
C ARG A 131 9.04 -15.19 -18.06
N GLY A 132 8.06 -14.30 -18.04
CA GLY A 132 7.10 -14.11 -19.14
C GLY A 132 5.93 -15.12 -19.17
N ALA A 133 5.94 -16.15 -18.34
CA ALA A 133 4.88 -17.14 -18.23
C ALA A 133 3.89 -16.80 -17.12
N LEU A 134 2.61 -17.14 -17.33
CA LEU A 134 1.54 -16.89 -16.37
C LEU A 134 1.62 -17.86 -15.17
N ALA A 135 1.53 -17.35 -13.94
CA ALA A 135 1.45 -18.18 -12.75
C ALA A 135 0.12 -18.97 -12.73
N SER A 136 0.18 -20.26 -12.37
CA SER A 136 -0.99 -21.16 -12.40
C SER A 136 -2.24 -20.64 -11.67
N PRO A 137 -2.15 -20.03 -10.46
CA PRO A 137 -3.32 -19.49 -9.75
C PRO A 137 -4.05 -18.37 -10.52
N ILE A 138 -3.37 -17.67 -11.43
CA ILE A 138 -3.97 -16.60 -12.22
C ILE A 138 -4.97 -17.14 -13.25
N ARG A 139 -4.77 -18.36 -13.76
CA ARG A 139 -5.74 -18.99 -14.68
C ARG A 139 -7.09 -19.17 -13.99
N LEU A 140 -7.06 -19.72 -12.77
CA LEU A 140 -8.26 -19.85 -11.93
C LEU A 140 -8.94 -18.50 -11.67
N LEU A 141 -8.14 -17.47 -11.36
CA LEU A 141 -8.65 -16.12 -11.16
C LEU A 141 -9.34 -15.56 -12.42
N LEU A 142 -8.75 -15.77 -13.61
CA LEU A 142 -9.31 -15.30 -14.88
C LEU A 142 -10.59 -16.05 -15.29
N ASP A 143 -10.68 -17.33 -14.91
CA ASP A 143 -11.84 -18.19 -15.15
C ASP A 143 -12.98 -17.93 -14.15
N GLY A 144 -12.78 -17.04 -13.18
CA GLY A 144 -13.79 -16.68 -12.18
C GLY A 144 -13.98 -17.74 -11.09
N ALA A 145 -12.95 -18.54 -10.82
CA ALA A 145 -12.96 -19.46 -9.67
C ALA A 145 -13.14 -18.68 -8.35
N PRO A 146 -13.72 -19.31 -7.32
CA PRO A 146 -13.91 -18.66 -6.03
C PRO A 146 -12.56 -18.34 -5.36
N GLU A 147 -12.55 -17.30 -4.53
CA GLU A 147 -11.35 -16.75 -3.89
C GLU A 147 -10.54 -17.81 -3.13
N ASP A 148 -11.21 -18.67 -2.36
CA ASP A 148 -10.62 -19.75 -1.59
C ASP A 148 -9.84 -20.74 -2.48
N ALA A 149 -10.38 -21.09 -3.66
CA ALA A 149 -9.70 -21.96 -4.62
C ALA A 149 -8.44 -21.30 -5.20
N VAL A 150 -8.50 -20.00 -5.51
CA VAL A 150 -7.35 -19.24 -6.02
C VAL A 150 -6.26 -19.11 -4.95
N VAL A 151 -6.65 -18.78 -3.71
CA VAL A 151 -5.73 -18.70 -2.57
C VAL A 151 -5.09 -20.05 -2.27
N ALA A 152 -5.87 -21.15 -2.26
CA ALA A 152 -5.34 -22.50 -2.05
C ALA A 152 -4.35 -22.92 -3.16
N ALA A 153 -4.62 -22.56 -4.41
CA ALA A 153 -3.70 -22.79 -5.51
C ALA A 153 -2.39 -22.00 -5.35
N MET A 154 -2.47 -20.74 -4.91
CA MET A 154 -1.26 -19.94 -4.65
C MET A 154 -0.46 -20.50 -3.47
N SER A 155 -1.11 -20.87 -2.37
CA SER A 155 -0.44 -21.48 -1.22
C SER A 155 0.34 -22.75 -1.55
N LYS A 156 -0.06 -23.51 -2.58
CA LYS A 156 0.69 -24.70 -3.05
C LYS A 156 1.98 -24.36 -3.81
N VAL A 157 2.05 -23.18 -4.41
CA VAL A 157 3.20 -22.73 -5.23
C VAL A 157 4.19 -21.92 -4.38
N LEU A 158 3.70 -21.24 -3.34
CA LEU A 158 4.57 -20.50 -2.43
C LEU A 158 5.51 -21.45 -1.66
N PRO A 159 6.76 -21.04 -1.40
CA PRO A 159 7.65 -21.78 -0.51
C PRO A 159 7.01 -21.94 0.86
N LYS A 160 7.19 -23.12 1.47
CA LYS A 160 6.75 -23.33 2.85
C LYS A 160 7.51 -22.36 3.77
N PRO A 161 6.82 -21.67 4.69
CA PRO A 161 7.49 -20.89 5.71
C PRO A 161 8.44 -21.76 6.52
N ILE A 162 9.56 -21.17 6.94
CA ILE A 162 10.56 -21.82 7.79
C ILE A 162 10.53 -21.22 9.19
N ASP A 163 10.85 -22.05 10.16
CA ASP A 163 10.85 -21.75 11.59
C ASP A 163 12.26 -21.45 12.12
N HIS A 164 13.23 -21.15 11.26
CA HIS A 164 14.62 -21.03 11.64
C HIS A 164 15.43 -20.06 10.78
N PHE A 165 16.59 -19.67 11.31
CA PHE A 165 17.59 -18.84 10.64
C PHE A 165 19.02 -19.32 10.97
N LEU A 166 20.00 -18.75 10.28
CA LEU A 166 21.42 -19.01 10.50
C LEU A 166 22.07 -17.77 11.12
N LEU A 167 22.77 -17.94 12.24
CA LEU A 167 23.45 -16.86 12.94
C LEU A 167 24.97 -16.96 12.75
N GLN A 168 25.58 -15.85 12.35
CA GLN A 168 27.01 -15.74 12.10
C GLN A 168 27.72 -14.99 13.22
N ALA A 169 29.04 -15.19 13.34
CA ALA A 169 29.86 -14.63 14.42
C ALA A 169 29.94 -13.09 14.44
N ASP A 170 29.70 -12.45 13.30
CA ASP A 170 29.66 -10.99 13.13
C ASP A 170 28.27 -10.38 13.40
N LEU A 171 27.38 -11.14 14.06
CA LEU A 171 25.99 -10.76 14.39
C LEU A 171 25.08 -10.58 13.17
N THR A 172 25.43 -11.23 12.07
CA THR A 172 24.61 -11.33 10.87
C THR A 172 23.67 -12.53 10.97
N VAL A 173 22.39 -12.32 10.68
CA VAL A 173 21.36 -13.36 10.62
C VAL A 173 20.99 -13.57 9.16
N VAL A 174 21.20 -14.79 8.66
CA VAL A 174 20.83 -15.19 7.31
C VAL A 174 19.58 -16.06 7.37
N VAL A 175 18.55 -15.64 6.65
CA VAL A 175 17.26 -16.33 6.58
C VAL A 175 17.10 -16.92 5.18
N PRO A 176 17.15 -18.26 5.01
CA PRO A 176 17.19 -18.91 3.70
C PRO A 176 15.83 -18.98 2.98
N GLY A 177 14.75 -18.54 3.61
CA GLY A 177 13.39 -18.60 3.07
C GLY A 177 12.41 -17.72 3.84
N PRO A 178 11.13 -17.68 3.46
CA PRO A 178 10.14 -16.89 4.19
C PRO A 178 9.98 -17.43 5.60
N LEU A 179 10.18 -16.61 6.62
CA LEU A 179 9.94 -17.01 8.00
C LEU A 179 8.45 -17.21 8.28
N GLU A 180 8.15 -18.09 9.22
CA GLU A 180 6.87 -18.06 9.92
C GLU A 180 6.63 -16.67 10.52
N ARG A 181 5.38 -16.19 10.47
CA ARG A 181 5.04 -14.80 10.82
C ARG A 181 5.52 -14.41 12.21
N GLU A 182 5.23 -15.23 13.21
CA GLU A 182 5.61 -14.97 14.61
C GLU A 182 7.13 -14.84 14.76
N LEU A 183 7.89 -15.71 14.10
CA LEU A 183 9.35 -15.65 14.10
C LEU A 183 9.86 -14.41 13.37
N ALA A 184 9.25 -14.04 12.24
CA ALA A 184 9.60 -12.84 11.50
C ALA A 184 9.38 -11.57 12.34
N GLU A 185 8.25 -11.49 13.06
CA GLU A 185 7.91 -10.39 13.95
C GLU A 185 8.94 -10.27 15.09
N ARG A 186 9.22 -11.38 15.80
CA ARG A 186 10.22 -11.42 16.88
C ARG A 186 11.62 -11.06 16.37
N LEU A 187 12.02 -11.56 15.20
CA LEU A 187 13.32 -11.24 14.60
C LEU A 187 13.39 -9.75 14.20
N SER A 188 12.31 -9.19 13.65
CA SER A 188 12.25 -7.77 13.25
C SER A 188 12.31 -6.81 14.43
N ALA A 189 11.87 -7.24 15.62
CA ALA A 189 12.01 -6.45 16.83
C ALA A 189 13.49 -6.27 17.21
N VAL A 190 14.29 -7.35 17.13
CA VAL A 190 15.69 -7.41 17.61
C VAL A 190 16.75 -7.20 16.52
N ALA A 191 16.38 -7.15 15.24
CA ALA A 191 17.31 -6.98 14.13
C ALA A 191 16.77 -6.02 13.06
N THR A 192 17.64 -5.56 12.16
CA THR A 192 17.26 -4.73 11.00
C THR A 192 17.60 -5.42 9.70
N VAL A 193 16.72 -5.35 8.70
CA VAL A 193 16.99 -5.91 7.36
C VAL A 193 18.07 -5.08 6.68
N GLU A 194 19.16 -5.72 6.29
CA GLU A 194 20.27 -5.11 5.58
C GLU A 194 20.17 -5.39 4.07
N SER A 195 19.73 -6.60 3.71
CA SER A 195 19.49 -6.98 2.32
C SER A 195 18.24 -7.86 2.18
N ALA A 196 17.44 -7.54 1.16
CA ALA A 196 16.28 -8.32 0.73
C ALA A 196 16.62 -9.02 -0.58
N GLY A 197 17.03 -10.30 -0.50
CA GLY A 197 17.35 -11.14 -1.64
C GLY A 197 16.66 -12.50 -1.56
N ALA A 198 17.22 -13.49 -2.26
CA ALA A 198 16.76 -14.89 -2.16
C ALA A 198 16.90 -15.45 -0.72
N ALA A 199 17.89 -14.94 0.02
CA ALA A 199 17.97 -15.03 1.47
C ALA A 199 17.88 -13.62 2.04
N MET A 200 17.10 -13.44 3.11
CA MET A 200 17.05 -12.16 3.83
C MET A 200 18.22 -12.10 4.80
N VAL A 201 18.93 -10.98 4.81
CA VAL A 201 20.04 -10.75 5.72
C VAL A 201 19.62 -9.67 6.71
N TYR A 202 19.69 -10.00 7.99
CA TYR A 202 19.45 -9.07 9.08
C TYR A 202 20.74 -8.83 9.85
N ARG A 203 20.86 -7.61 10.39
CA ARG A 203 21.94 -7.20 11.27
C ARG A 203 21.42 -7.02 12.69
N ILE A 204 22.09 -7.63 13.65
CA ILE A 204 21.88 -7.36 15.08
C ILE A 204 22.91 -6.33 15.54
N SER A 205 22.48 -5.38 16.36
CA SER A 205 23.33 -4.39 16.98
C SER A 205 22.85 -4.06 18.40
N GLU A 206 23.67 -3.33 19.15
CA GLU A 206 23.28 -2.81 20.47
C GLU A 206 21.96 -2.02 20.43
N ALA A 207 21.78 -1.19 19.39
CA ALA A 207 20.58 -0.37 19.22
C ALA A 207 19.32 -1.21 18.95
N THR A 208 19.43 -2.30 18.19
CA THR A 208 18.29 -3.16 17.88
C THR A 208 17.90 -4.03 19.08
N ILE A 209 18.88 -4.47 19.89
CA ILE A 209 18.63 -5.16 21.17
C ILE A 209 17.96 -4.21 22.17
N ARG A 210 18.48 -2.99 22.34
CA ARG A 210 17.87 -1.97 23.21
C ARG A 210 16.41 -1.72 22.83
N ARG A 211 16.14 -1.51 21.55
CA ARG A 211 14.79 -1.32 21.02
C ARG A 211 13.86 -2.50 21.37
N ALA A 212 14.35 -3.74 21.29
CA ALA A 212 13.56 -4.89 21.69
C ALA A 212 13.24 -4.87 23.20
N LEU A 213 14.21 -4.52 24.05
CA LEU A 213 13.98 -4.36 25.50
C LEU A 213 12.99 -3.22 25.81
N ASP A 214 13.03 -2.12 25.06
CA ASP A 214 12.10 -0.99 25.22
C ASP A 214 10.64 -1.39 24.93
N THR A 215 10.43 -2.41 24.10
CA THR A 215 9.09 -2.99 23.84
C THR A 215 8.63 -4.00 24.89
N GLY A 216 9.40 -4.19 25.97
CA GLY A 216 9.08 -5.10 27.07
C GLY A 216 9.64 -6.51 26.93
N CYS A 217 10.47 -6.79 25.91
CA CYS A 217 11.13 -8.08 25.78
C CYS A 217 12.23 -8.23 26.83
N THR A 218 12.42 -9.42 27.38
CA THR A 218 13.45 -9.70 28.39
C THR A 218 14.71 -10.33 27.79
N ALA A 219 15.86 -10.20 28.47
CA ALA A 219 17.09 -10.88 28.05
C ALA A 219 16.91 -12.39 27.91
N THR A 220 16.16 -13.02 28.83
CA THR A 220 15.85 -14.45 28.79
C THR A 220 15.05 -14.83 27.55
N GLU A 221 14.05 -14.03 27.16
CA GLU A 221 13.28 -14.25 25.94
C GLU A 221 14.11 -14.08 24.66
N LEU A 222 15.07 -13.15 24.67
CA LEU A 222 16.01 -12.97 23.57
C LEU A 222 16.96 -14.16 23.43
N HIS A 223 17.55 -14.64 24.52
CA HIS A 223 18.37 -15.86 24.50
C HIS A 223 17.56 -17.05 23.99
N ALA A 224 16.34 -17.25 24.51
CA ALA A 224 15.46 -18.33 24.08
C ALA A 224 15.05 -18.23 22.60
N LEU A 225 14.88 -17.01 22.05
CA LEU A 225 14.63 -16.80 20.63
C LEU A 225 15.77 -17.36 19.77
N PHE A 226 17.02 -16.97 20.08
CA PHE A 226 18.18 -17.37 19.30
C PHE A 226 18.51 -18.86 19.49
N GLU A 227 18.42 -19.39 20.71
CA GLU A 227 18.65 -20.80 20.98
C GLU A 227 17.64 -21.71 20.28
N ARG A 228 16.36 -21.33 20.23
CA ARG A 228 15.31 -22.16 19.65
C ARG A 228 15.31 -22.17 18.12
N HIS A 229 15.57 -21.01 17.51
CA HIS A 229 15.37 -20.83 16.07
C HIS A 229 16.67 -20.76 15.25
N SER A 230 17.84 -20.66 15.89
CA SER A 230 19.12 -20.73 15.17
C SER A 230 19.48 -22.17 14.81
N LYS A 231 19.84 -22.42 13.55
CA LYS A 231 20.44 -23.71 13.13
C LYS A 231 21.95 -23.77 13.35
N THR A 232 22.59 -22.63 13.62
CA THR A 232 24.00 -22.56 14.02
C THR A 232 24.11 -22.27 15.51
N PRO A 233 25.22 -22.67 16.17
CA PRO A 233 25.45 -22.29 17.55
C PRO A 233 25.38 -20.77 17.74
N VAL A 234 24.76 -20.32 18.83
CA VAL A 234 24.68 -18.89 19.15
C VAL A 234 26.09 -18.37 19.45
N PRO A 235 26.60 -17.36 18.73
CA PRO A 235 27.91 -16.79 19.00
C PRO A 235 27.96 -16.19 20.39
N GLN A 236 29.02 -16.49 21.13
CA GLN A 236 29.26 -15.97 22.46
C GLN A 236 29.20 -14.43 22.52
N GLY A 237 29.63 -13.75 21.45
CA GLY A 237 29.55 -12.30 21.32
C GLY A 237 28.12 -11.75 21.36
N LEU A 238 27.15 -12.49 20.81
CA LEU A 238 25.74 -12.10 20.91
C LEU A 238 25.24 -12.26 22.34
N THR A 239 25.57 -13.37 23.00
CA THR A 239 25.18 -13.63 24.38
C THR A 239 25.66 -12.51 25.31
N TYR A 240 26.94 -12.14 25.19
CA TYR A 240 27.51 -11.03 25.96
C TYR A 240 26.85 -9.68 25.65
N LEU A 241 26.57 -9.40 24.37
CA LEU A 241 25.92 -8.15 23.98
C LEU A 241 24.50 -8.04 24.56
N ILE A 242 23.72 -9.13 24.54
CA ILE A 242 22.38 -9.16 25.14
C ILE A 242 22.46 -8.86 26.64
N ASP A 243 23.34 -9.55 27.36
CA ASP A 243 23.48 -9.40 28.81
C ASP A 243 23.97 -8.01 29.21
N ASP A 244 24.94 -7.46 28.46
CA ASP A 244 25.49 -6.13 28.72
C ASP A 244 24.44 -5.04 28.48
N VAL A 245 23.70 -5.10 27.37
CA VAL A 245 22.62 -4.15 27.09
C VAL A 245 21.51 -4.28 28.12
N ALA A 246 21.11 -5.49 28.50
CA ALA A 246 20.09 -5.72 29.52
C ALA A 246 20.49 -5.20 30.90
N ARG A 247 21.77 -5.31 31.30
CA ARG A 247 22.28 -4.75 32.57
C ARG A 247 22.28 -3.22 32.59
N ARG A 248 22.51 -2.58 31.45
CA ARG A 248 22.47 -1.11 31.30
C ARG A 248 21.04 -0.60 31.11
N HIS A 249 20.16 -1.42 30.57
CA HIS A 249 18.74 -1.11 30.37
C HIS A 249 18.03 -0.96 31.73
N GLY A 250 17.28 0.13 31.90
CA GLY A 250 16.53 0.39 33.13
C GLY A 250 17.33 0.91 34.34
N GLN A 251 18.63 1.24 34.20
CA GLN A 251 19.39 1.95 35.26
C GLN A 251 18.83 3.35 35.52
N LEU A 252 18.41 4.02 34.45
CA LEU A 252 17.61 5.24 34.50
C LEU A 252 16.16 4.84 34.30
N ARG A 253 15.33 5.13 35.30
CA ARG A 253 13.90 4.84 35.26
C ARG A 253 13.17 6.09 34.82
N VAL A 254 12.66 6.05 33.59
CA VAL A 254 11.76 7.08 33.09
C VAL A 254 10.35 6.62 33.41
N GLY A 255 9.68 7.34 34.31
CA GLY A 255 8.25 7.15 34.55
C GLY A 255 7.44 7.95 33.53
N MET A 256 6.24 7.47 33.19
CA MET A 256 5.30 8.30 32.44
C MET A 256 4.80 9.43 33.33
N ALA A 257 5.29 10.63 33.07
CA ALA A 257 4.69 11.88 33.48
C ALA A 257 4.17 12.55 32.21
N SER A 258 2.87 12.51 31.98
CA SER A 258 2.25 13.19 30.82
C SER A 258 2.22 14.70 31.00
N SER A 259 2.38 15.16 32.24
CA SER A 259 2.42 16.57 32.61
C SER A 259 3.40 16.78 33.76
N PHE A 260 4.06 17.92 33.75
CA PHE A 260 4.72 18.44 34.94
C PHE A 260 4.16 19.83 35.25
N VAL A 261 4.18 20.20 36.53
CA VAL A 261 3.83 21.52 37.02
C VAL A 261 5.05 22.07 37.73
N ARG A 262 5.57 23.18 37.21
CA ARG A 262 6.65 23.95 37.82
C ARG A 262 6.05 25.21 38.44
N CYS A 263 6.45 25.53 39.66
CA CYS A 263 6.07 26.76 40.33
C CYS A 263 7.26 27.30 41.10
N GLU A 264 7.50 28.61 41.01
CA GLU A 264 8.61 29.26 41.74
C GLU A 264 8.34 29.36 43.24
N ASP A 265 7.07 29.32 43.65
CA ASP A 265 6.64 29.31 45.04
C ASP A 265 6.30 27.87 45.49
N PRO A 266 7.13 27.24 46.36
CA PRO A 266 6.88 25.90 46.88
C PRO A 266 5.56 25.79 47.66
N ALA A 267 5.13 26.85 48.34
CA ALA A 267 3.89 26.84 49.12
C ALA A 267 2.66 26.83 48.19
N LEU A 268 2.72 27.60 47.10
CA LEU A 268 1.69 27.62 46.06
C LEU A 268 1.58 26.26 45.36
N LEU A 269 2.71 25.61 45.06
CA LEU A 269 2.69 24.26 44.46
C LEU A 269 2.09 23.22 45.41
N ALA A 270 2.45 23.26 46.70
CA ALA A 270 1.90 22.36 47.70
C ALA A 270 0.38 22.55 47.85
N GLN A 271 -0.09 23.80 47.84
CA GLN A 271 -1.52 24.12 47.86
C GLN A 271 -2.24 23.61 46.60
N ALA A 272 -1.65 23.78 45.42
CA ALA A 272 -2.22 23.30 44.17
C ALA A 272 -2.32 21.77 44.12
N VAL A 273 -1.25 21.06 44.51
CA VAL A 273 -1.22 19.59 44.56
C VAL A 273 -2.23 19.01 45.56
N ALA A 274 -2.44 19.70 46.69
CA ALA A 274 -3.38 19.27 47.74
C ALA A 274 -4.84 19.66 47.49
N ALA A 275 -5.14 20.41 46.42
CA ALA A 275 -6.49 20.87 46.14
C ALA A 275 -7.44 19.69 45.84
N PRO A 276 -8.67 19.65 46.40
CA PRO A 276 -9.62 18.56 46.15
C PRO A 276 -9.92 18.31 44.67
N ALA A 277 -9.92 19.38 43.85
CA ALA A 277 -10.13 19.30 42.41
C ALA A 277 -8.99 18.58 41.64
N MET A 278 -7.82 18.42 42.25
CA MET A 278 -6.67 17.72 41.67
C MET A 278 -6.63 16.23 42.00
N ALA A 279 -7.57 15.72 42.80
CA ALA A 279 -7.63 14.31 43.18
C ALA A 279 -7.76 13.36 41.97
N ALA A 280 -8.45 13.81 40.91
CA ALA A 280 -8.67 13.01 39.69
C ALA A 280 -7.44 12.91 38.76
N VAL A 281 -6.42 13.76 38.96
CA VAL A 281 -5.21 13.80 38.10
C VAL A 281 -3.97 13.27 38.80
N GLU A 282 -4.08 12.72 40.01
CA GLU A 282 -3.00 12.03 40.75
C GLU A 282 -1.64 12.73 40.68
N MET A 283 -1.56 13.92 41.31
CA MET A 283 -0.31 14.69 41.36
C MET A 283 0.70 14.06 42.33
N ARG A 284 1.97 13.97 41.91
CA ARG A 284 3.10 13.52 42.72
C ARG A 284 4.23 14.53 42.69
N SER A 285 4.67 15.01 43.85
CA SER A 285 5.84 15.90 43.95
C SER A 285 7.15 15.13 43.71
N LEU A 286 8.01 15.67 42.84
CA LEU A 286 9.38 15.18 42.64
C LEU A 286 10.43 16.07 43.32
N ALA A 287 10.13 17.36 43.46
CA ALA A 287 10.95 18.37 44.11
C ALA A 287 10.05 19.46 44.74
N PRO A 288 10.58 20.35 45.60
CA PRO A 288 9.78 21.41 46.24
C PRO A 288 9.05 22.35 45.26
N THR A 289 9.59 22.52 44.05
CA THR A 289 9.06 23.41 43.00
C THR A 289 8.56 22.65 41.77
N VAL A 290 8.56 21.30 41.79
CA VAL A 290 8.19 20.47 40.64
C VAL A 290 7.33 19.28 41.06
N ALA A 291 6.15 19.18 40.46
CA ALA A 291 5.26 18.03 40.56
C ALA A 291 5.00 17.42 39.17
N VAL A 292 4.70 16.14 39.14
CA VAL A 292 4.36 15.40 37.92
C VAL A 292 3.02 14.71 38.07
N SER A 293 2.37 14.46 36.94
CA SER A 293 1.14 13.69 36.85
C SER A 293 1.18 12.80 35.61
N ALA A 294 0.56 11.61 35.74
CA ALA A 294 0.31 10.72 34.62
C ALA A 294 -0.87 11.17 33.74
N ALA A 295 -1.68 12.13 34.20
CA ALA A 295 -2.77 12.69 33.43
C ALA A 295 -2.24 13.61 32.31
N PRO A 296 -2.92 13.66 31.14
CA PRO A 296 -2.61 14.60 30.09
C PRO A 296 -2.58 16.05 30.56
N ILE A 297 -1.71 16.87 29.97
CA ILE A 297 -1.57 18.29 30.34
C ILE A 297 -2.88 19.07 30.22
N ALA A 298 -3.77 18.69 29.30
CA ALA A 298 -5.11 19.27 29.21
C ALA A 298 -5.94 19.06 30.48
N ASP A 299 -5.89 17.87 31.08
CA ASP A 299 -6.65 17.51 32.28
C ASP A 299 -6.03 18.15 33.52
N VAL A 300 -4.70 18.22 33.60
CA VAL A 300 -3.98 18.93 34.66
C VAL A 300 -4.27 20.43 34.61
N LEU A 301 -4.25 21.04 33.42
CA LEU A 301 -4.65 22.44 33.22
C LEU A 301 -6.11 22.69 33.62
N ALA A 302 -7.01 21.76 33.28
CA ALA A 302 -8.43 21.86 33.65
C ALA A 302 -8.63 21.77 35.17
N GLY A 303 -7.98 20.81 35.83
CA GLY A 303 -8.03 20.64 37.29
C GLY A 303 -7.48 21.86 38.04
N LEU A 304 -6.34 22.41 37.60
CA LEU A 304 -5.74 23.61 38.18
C LEU A 304 -6.65 24.84 38.02
N ARG A 305 -7.30 25.02 36.86
CA ARG A 305 -8.29 26.09 36.64
C ARG A 305 -9.52 25.92 37.52
N ALA A 306 -10.02 24.69 37.67
CA ALA A 306 -11.15 24.38 38.56
C ALA A 306 -10.81 24.64 40.03
N ALA A 307 -9.55 24.49 40.43
CA ALA A 307 -9.04 24.86 41.75
C ALA A 307 -8.75 26.37 41.92
N GLY A 308 -9.02 27.19 40.89
CA GLY A 308 -8.84 28.64 40.93
C GLY A 308 -7.44 29.16 40.55
N PHE A 309 -6.55 28.29 40.06
CA PHE A 309 -5.21 28.68 39.59
C PHE A 309 -5.24 29.07 38.10
N ALA A 310 -4.24 29.85 37.66
CA ALA A 310 -4.08 30.28 36.28
C ALA A 310 -2.82 29.66 35.64
N PRO A 311 -2.85 28.37 35.24
CA PRO A 311 -1.67 27.70 34.69
C PRO A 311 -1.48 27.99 33.18
N ALA A 312 -0.22 28.06 32.75
CA ALA A 312 0.19 28.07 31.36
C ALA A 312 0.86 26.72 31.00
N ALA A 313 0.67 26.26 29.76
CA ALA A 313 1.37 25.10 29.24
C ALA A 313 2.75 25.54 28.75
N GLU A 314 3.81 24.91 29.25
CA GLU A 314 5.19 25.14 28.80
C GLU A 314 5.69 23.92 28.02
N ASP A 315 6.51 24.12 27.00
CA ASP A 315 7.30 23.07 26.37
C ASP A 315 8.60 22.78 27.13
N TRP A 316 9.38 21.84 26.61
CA TRP A 316 10.66 21.44 27.20
C TRP A 316 11.70 22.57 27.28
N SER A 317 11.53 23.65 26.50
CA SER A 317 12.41 24.82 26.48
C SER A 317 11.94 25.93 27.44
N GLY A 318 10.74 25.78 28.03
CA GLY A 318 10.09 26.78 28.88
C GLY A 318 9.27 27.81 28.08
N ALA A 319 9.07 27.61 26.78
CA ALA A 319 8.19 28.44 25.98
C ALA A 319 6.74 28.00 26.15
N ILE A 320 5.78 28.94 26.14
CA ILE A 320 4.36 28.58 26.26
C ILE A 320 3.88 27.90 24.97
N VAL A 321 3.31 26.70 25.08
CA VAL A 321 2.91 25.88 23.93
C VAL A 321 1.47 25.38 24.04
N ASP A 322 0.79 25.32 22.90
CA ASP A 322 -0.54 24.72 22.74
C ASP A 322 -0.42 23.22 22.45
N ILE A 323 -1.10 22.37 23.23
CA ILE A 323 -0.79 20.93 23.31
C ILE A 323 -1.99 20.08 22.87
N ARG A 324 -1.93 19.57 21.64
CA ARG A 324 -2.74 18.44 21.15
C ARG A 324 -1.95 17.55 20.17
N SER A 325 -1.96 16.21 20.34
CA SER A 325 -2.13 15.16 19.27
C SER A 325 -1.73 13.71 19.67
N ARG A 326 -2.49 12.70 19.18
CA ARG A 326 -2.20 11.23 19.11
C ARG A 326 -1.87 10.81 17.64
N GLY A 327 -1.56 9.56 17.33
CA GLY A 327 -1.29 9.10 15.94
C GLY A 327 -2.56 8.88 15.10
N ALA A 328 -2.46 9.04 13.77
CA ALA A 328 -3.62 9.18 12.88
C ALA A 328 -4.16 7.90 12.22
N ARG A 329 -5.49 7.79 12.08
CA ARG A 329 -6.18 6.78 11.24
C ARG A 329 -7.17 7.43 10.28
N VAL A 330 -7.45 6.78 9.14
CA VAL A 330 -8.49 7.24 8.20
C VAL A 330 -9.56 6.15 8.06
N PRO A 331 -10.87 6.50 8.02
CA PRO A 331 -11.91 5.55 7.65
C PRO A 331 -11.75 5.08 6.20
N VAL A 332 -12.17 3.83 5.92
CA VAL A 332 -12.13 3.26 4.57
C VAL A 332 -13.08 4.05 3.65
N PRO A 333 -12.58 4.69 2.57
CA PRO A 333 -13.47 5.32 1.60
C PRO A 333 -14.30 4.25 0.88
N ARG A 334 -15.61 4.46 0.74
CA ARG A 334 -16.46 3.62 -0.12
C ARG A 334 -16.09 3.85 -1.59
N ARG A 335 -15.11 3.11 -2.10
CA ARG A 335 -14.79 3.12 -3.54
C ARG A 335 -15.85 2.32 -4.29
N ARG A 336 -16.47 2.93 -5.31
CA ARG A 336 -17.23 2.19 -6.32
C ARG A 336 -16.22 1.37 -7.12
N GLY A 337 -16.20 0.05 -6.90
CA GLY A 337 -15.37 -0.85 -7.70
C GLY A 337 -15.73 -0.75 -9.19
N TYR A 338 -14.76 -1.05 -10.05
CA TYR A 338 -15.02 -1.22 -11.46
C TYR A 338 -16.06 -2.33 -11.62
N ARG A 339 -17.26 -1.98 -12.08
CA ARG A 339 -18.29 -2.96 -12.41
C ARG A 339 -18.12 -3.30 -13.89
N PRO A 340 -17.62 -4.49 -14.26
CA PRO A 340 -17.58 -4.89 -15.65
C PRO A 340 -19.01 -4.78 -16.20
N LEU A 341 -19.16 -4.15 -17.37
CA LEU A 341 -20.44 -4.12 -18.05
C LEU A 341 -20.87 -5.57 -18.26
N PRO A 342 -22.12 -5.93 -17.91
CA PRO A 342 -22.61 -7.28 -18.14
C PRO A 342 -22.39 -7.63 -19.61
N THR A 343 -21.81 -8.81 -19.86
CA THR A 343 -21.62 -9.26 -21.23
C THR A 343 -23.02 -9.46 -21.82
N PRO A 344 -23.38 -8.74 -22.90
CA PRO A 344 -24.74 -8.82 -23.41
C PRO A 344 -25.00 -10.27 -23.86
N SER A 345 -26.18 -10.80 -23.53
CA SER A 345 -26.53 -12.15 -23.92
C SER A 345 -26.43 -12.31 -25.45
N PRO A 346 -26.20 -13.53 -25.98
CA PRO A 346 -26.20 -13.76 -27.43
C PRO A 346 -27.48 -13.23 -28.12
N GLN A 347 -28.62 -13.29 -27.42
CA GLN A 347 -29.89 -12.74 -27.89
C GLN A 347 -29.86 -11.21 -27.98
N THR A 348 -29.34 -10.54 -26.96
CA THR A 348 -29.17 -9.07 -26.94
C THR A 348 -28.19 -8.62 -28.03
N LEU A 349 -27.07 -9.33 -28.21
CA LEU A 349 -26.12 -9.06 -29.28
C LEU A 349 -26.78 -9.22 -30.66
N GLY A 350 -27.55 -10.30 -30.85
CA GLY A 350 -28.31 -10.54 -32.08
C GLY A 350 -29.29 -9.41 -32.39
N ALA A 351 -30.02 -8.94 -31.38
CA ALA A 351 -30.96 -7.82 -31.51
C ALA A 351 -30.26 -6.51 -31.89
N ILE A 352 -29.16 -6.16 -31.22
CA ILE A 352 -28.36 -4.96 -31.53
C ILE A 352 -27.81 -5.03 -32.96
N VAL A 353 -27.24 -6.17 -33.36
CA VAL A 353 -26.73 -6.36 -34.72
C VAL A 353 -27.84 -6.23 -35.77
N ALA A 354 -29.04 -6.76 -35.50
CA ALA A 354 -30.19 -6.62 -36.39
C ALA A 354 -30.61 -5.15 -36.56
N VAL A 355 -30.64 -4.37 -35.48
CA VAL A 355 -30.93 -2.92 -35.53
C VAL A 355 -29.87 -2.18 -36.33
N LEU A 356 -28.58 -2.44 -36.07
CA LEU A 356 -27.48 -1.81 -36.80
C LEU A 356 -27.52 -2.15 -38.29
N ARG A 357 -27.81 -3.40 -38.66
CA ARG A 357 -27.98 -3.81 -40.07
C ARG A 357 -29.17 -3.10 -40.73
N LYS A 358 -30.29 -2.95 -40.03
CA LYS A 358 -31.44 -2.16 -40.53
C LYS A 358 -31.09 -0.70 -40.73
N MET A 359 -30.34 -0.08 -39.80
CA MET A 359 -29.88 1.30 -39.93
C MET A 359 -28.92 1.47 -41.11
N VAL A 360 -27.94 0.58 -41.27
CA VAL A 360 -27.00 0.60 -42.41
C VAL A 360 -27.73 0.39 -43.74
N ALA A 361 -28.72 -0.51 -43.79
CA ALA A 361 -29.56 -0.70 -44.97
C ALA A 361 -30.38 0.56 -45.31
N ARG A 362 -30.89 1.27 -44.31
CA ARG A 362 -31.62 2.54 -44.48
C ARG A 362 -30.70 3.68 -44.94
N ILE A 363 -29.47 3.77 -44.41
CA ILE A 363 -28.45 4.72 -44.86
C ILE A 363 -28.02 4.43 -46.30
N ARG A 364 -27.86 3.15 -46.68
CA ARG A 364 -27.56 2.76 -48.07
C ARG A 364 -28.71 3.09 -49.03
N ARG A 365 -29.98 2.92 -48.61
CA ARG A 365 -31.14 3.34 -49.41
C ARG A 365 -31.30 4.86 -49.53
N GLY A 366 -30.69 5.63 -48.63
CA GLY A 366 -30.66 7.10 -48.65
C GLY A 366 -29.49 7.72 -49.42
N ARG A 367 -28.47 6.94 -49.82
CA ARG A 367 -27.44 7.40 -50.78
C ARG A 367 -27.98 7.26 -52.19
N LEU A 368 -28.48 8.38 -52.73
CA LEU A 368 -28.78 8.54 -54.14
C LEU A 368 -27.54 8.30 -55.00
N ASP A 369 -27.77 7.59 -56.09
CA ASP A 369 -26.84 7.20 -57.14
C ASP A 369 -26.05 8.40 -57.71
N PRO A 370 -24.70 8.41 -57.64
CA PRO A 370 -23.90 9.49 -58.19
C PRO A 370 -23.94 9.56 -59.73
N ALA A 371 -24.51 8.56 -60.43
CA ALA A 371 -24.56 8.51 -61.89
C ALA A 371 -25.73 9.27 -62.53
N ARG A 372 -26.73 9.76 -61.76
CA ARG A 372 -27.91 10.43 -62.33
C ARG A 372 -27.76 11.91 -62.67
N ARG A 373 -26.57 12.52 -62.53
CA ARG A 373 -26.35 13.96 -62.81
C ARG A 373 -25.54 14.30 -64.07
N TRP A 374 -25.15 13.31 -64.89
CA TRP A 374 -24.29 13.57 -66.06
C TRP A 374 -24.95 13.54 -67.44
N HIS A 375 -26.28 13.44 -67.54
CA HIS A 375 -26.98 13.42 -68.84
C HIS A 375 -27.87 14.64 -69.15
N SER A 376 -27.69 15.78 -68.49
CA SER A 376 -28.49 16.99 -68.81
C SER A 376 -27.68 18.28 -68.92
N CYS A 377 -26.48 18.25 -69.50
CA CYS A 377 -25.80 19.48 -69.89
C CYS A 377 -24.85 19.28 -71.09
N SER A 378 -25.41 18.99 -72.26
CA SER A 378 -24.71 19.15 -73.54
C SER A 378 -25.65 19.10 -74.74
N ARG A 379 -26.28 20.25 -75.06
CA ARG A 379 -26.21 20.87 -76.39
C ARG A 379 -27.06 22.15 -76.47
N PRO A 380 -26.56 23.20 -77.13
CA PRO A 380 -27.30 24.45 -77.36
C PRO A 380 -28.19 24.32 -78.61
N PRO A 381 -29.28 25.10 -78.74
CA PRO A 381 -29.83 25.42 -80.04
C PRO A 381 -29.37 26.81 -80.47
N SER A 382 -28.60 26.84 -81.55
CA SER A 382 -28.48 27.99 -82.43
C SER A 382 -29.81 28.20 -83.17
N SER A 383 -30.32 29.43 -83.22
CA SER A 383 -30.62 30.17 -84.46
C SER A 383 -31.59 31.35 -84.29
N ARG A 384 -31.10 32.51 -84.77
CA ARG A 384 -31.76 33.56 -85.59
C ARG A 384 -32.84 34.50 -85.01
N ARG A 385 -32.36 35.75 -84.84
CA ARG A 385 -32.72 37.03 -85.53
C ARG A 385 -34.09 37.71 -85.29
N ARG A 386 -33.94 39.04 -85.06
CA ARG A 386 -34.76 40.25 -85.40
C ARG A 386 -35.01 41.04 -84.11
N TRP A 387 -34.70 42.32 -83.95
CA TRP A 387 -34.22 43.41 -84.82
C TRP A 387 -33.06 44.15 -84.15
#